data_AF-A0A8T6N509-F1
#
_entry.id   AF-A0A8T6N509-F1
#
_cell.length_a   1.000
_cell.length_b   1.000
_cell.length_c   1.000
_cell.angle_alpha   90.00
_cell.angle_beta   90.00
_cell.angle_gamma   90.00
#
_symmetry.space_group_name_H-M   'P 1'
#
loop_
_entity.id
_entity.type
_entity.pdbx_description
1 polymer ?
#
loop_
_entity_poly.entity_id
_entity_poly.type
_entity_poly.pdbx_seq_one_letter_code
_entity_poly.pdbx_strand_id
1 'polypeptide(L)'
;MSEDKVVTRTGRRVNYLNNRDILKEIHKSKKTYCAYDQFETDSDFDIIVHDIKKINKARIKEARELKCVSYKKEYGQELDPKSVADTDLVFRLMTWEHIPLVPKKPTKAQLKKRAKLEEMFDDIEEAREEEDYGIDDHVHAKVNFPPFQHYKVDENGTPYKVGQSHWKGSLDNGKFSKDHGQMTSKLAHMFIKLCERYATRSNWRGYTYNEEMRGQALLQLSQIGLQFDESKSDNPFAYYTAAITNSFTRVLNIEKKNQSIRDDILEMNGLNPSWTRQNAELDAKLEEKYNKQAKEQSK
;
A
#
# COMPACT_ATOMS: atom_id res chain seq x y z
N MET A 1 49.11 5.48 -38.87
CA MET A 1 48.44 6.33 -37.86
C MET A 1 47.06 5.78 -37.64
N SER A 2 46.90 4.88 -36.66
CA SER A 2 45.61 4.32 -36.28
C SER A 2 45.04 5.16 -35.15
N GLU A 3 43.96 5.89 -35.42
CA GLU A 3 43.25 6.68 -34.42
C GLU A 3 42.50 5.75 -33.46
N ASP A 4 42.95 5.73 -32.20
CA ASP A 4 42.20 5.12 -31.11
C ASP A 4 40.93 5.93 -30.84
N LYS A 5 39.77 5.34 -31.16
CA LYS A 5 38.46 5.88 -30.79
C LYS A 5 38.33 5.83 -29.27
N VAL A 6 38.44 6.99 -28.63
CA VAL A 6 38.11 7.19 -27.22
C VAL A 6 36.62 6.92 -27.02
N VAL A 7 36.28 5.74 -26.50
CA VAL A 7 34.92 5.40 -26.08
C VAL A 7 34.65 6.14 -24.77
N THR A 8 33.96 7.28 -24.86
CA THR A 8 33.41 7.98 -23.70
C THR A 8 32.36 7.09 -23.03
N ARG A 9 32.72 6.50 -21.89
CA ARG A 9 31.78 5.79 -21.02
C ARG A 9 30.73 6.79 -20.52
N THR A 10 29.53 6.71 -21.07
CA THR A 10 28.37 7.42 -20.52
C THR A 10 28.24 7.04 -19.04
N GLY A 11 28.21 8.05 -18.16
CA GLY A 11 28.15 7.84 -16.71
C GLY A 11 27.05 6.86 -16.34
N ARG A 12 27.35 5.87 -15.49
CA ARG A 12 26.37 4.88 -15.02
C ARG A 12 25.13 5.62 -14.52
N ARG A 13 23.97 5.33 -15.11
CA ARG A 13 22.68 5.82 -14.61
C ARG A 13 22.56 5.43 -13.14
N VAL A 14 22.61 6.41 -12.25
CA VAL A 14 22.47 6.17 -10.82
C VAL A 14 21.04 5.69 -10.59
N ASN A 15 20.89 4.44 -10.15
CA ASN A 15 19.61 3.87 -9.81
C ASN A 15 19.18 4.39 -8.43
N TYR A 16 18.54 5.55 -8.41
CA TYR A 16 18.15 6.22 -7.16
C TYR A 16 17.06 5.49 -6.37
N LEU A 17 16.42 4.48 -6.96
CA LEU A 17 15.32 3.79 -6.31
C LEU A 17 15.23 2.33 -6.80
N ASN A 18 15.38 1.38 -5.90
CA ASN A 18 15.31 -0.07 -6.17
C ASN A 18 14.32 -0.75 -5.18
N ASN A 19 13.75 -1.89 -5.57
CA ASN A 19 12.75 -2.61 -4.74
C ASN A 19 13.32 -2.97 -3.36
N ARG A 20 14.59 -3.39 -3.32
CA ARG A 20 15.27 -3.80 -2.09
C ARG A 20 15.33 -2.68 -1.06
N ASP A 21 15.70 -1.48 -1.47
CA ASP A 21 15.85 -0.32 -0.59
C ASP A 21 14.48 0.17 -0.11
N ILE A 22 13.46 0.12 -0.98
CA ILE A 22 12.07 0.40 -0.60
C ILE A 22 11.61 -0.60 0.48
N LEU A 23 11.80 -1.92 0.26
CA LEU A 23 11.45 -2.95 1.24
C LEU A 23 12.17 -2.73 2.58
N LYS A 24 13.47 -2.41 2.54
CA LYS A 24 14.25 -2.11 3.74
C LYS A 24 13.66 -0.92 4.52
N GLU A 25 13.25 0.14 3.82
CA GLU A 25 12.67 1.32 4.47
C GLU A 25 11.21 1.11 4.92
N ILE A 26 10.42 0.28 4.23
CA ILE A 26 9.09 -0.16 4.71
C ILE A 26 9.23 -0.92 6.02
N HIS A 27 10.14 -1.91 6.06
CA HIS A 27 10.38 -2.70 7.26
C HIS A 27 10.83 -1.82 8.44
N LYS A 28 11.81 -0.92 8.24
CA LYS A 28 12.20 0.06 9.26
C LYS A 28 11.05 0.93 9.73
N SER A 29 10.21 1.39 8.82
CA SER A 29 9.03 2.20 9.17
C SER A 29 8.04 1.38 10.01
N LYS A 30 7.75 0.14 9.62
CA LYS A 30 6.89 -0.79 10.38
C LYS A 30 7.43 -1.04 11.78
N LYS A 31 8.75 -1.22 11.96
CA LYS A 31 9.38 -1.42 13.28
C LYS A 31 9.04 -0.32 14.29
N THR A 32 8.83 0.93 13.84
CA THR A 32 8.50 2.05 14.74
C THR A 32 7.13 1.93 15.40
N TYR A 33 6.24 1.06 14.89
CA TYR A 33 4.92 0.79 15.44
C TYR A 33 4.91 -0.50 16.30
N CYS A 34 6.04 -1.17 16.45
CA CYS A 34 6.12 -2.48 17.08
C CYS A 34 6.82 -2.40 18.43
N ALA A 35 6.45 -3.32 19.32
CA ALA A 35 7.17 -3.61 20.55
C ALA A 35 7.87 -4.97 20.43
N TYR A 36 9.07 -5.06 20.97
CA TYR A 36 9.92 -6.25 20.98
C TYR A 36 10.53 -6.40 22.37
N ASP A 37 10.82 -7.63 22.79
CA ASP A 37 11.57 -7.88 24.04
C ASP A 37 13.02 -7.40 23.89
N GLN A 38 13.70 -7.85 22.83
CA GLN A 38 15.03 -7.39 22.47
C GLN A 38 14.98 -6.76 21.07
N PHE A 39 15.03 -5.43 21.01
CA PHE A 39 14.90 -4.70 19.75
C PHE A 39 15.96 -5.09 18.71
N GLU A 40 17.19 -5.33 19.11
CA GLU A 40 18.31 -5.61 18.19
C GLU A 40 18.19 -6.98 17.52
N THR A 41 17.75 -8.00 18.25
CA THR A 41 17.67 -9.37 17.75
C THR A 41 16.30 -9.72 17.20
N ASP A 42 15.24 -9.22 17.83
CA ASP A 42 13.88 -9.72 17.59
C ASP A 42 13.11 -8.85 16.58
N SER A 43 13.64 -7.68 16.20
CA SER A 43 12.94 -6.78 15.28
C SER A 43 13.07 -7.17 13.81
N ASP A 44 14.13 -7.89 13.44
CA ASP A 44 14.33 -8.45 12.12
C ASP A 44 13.78 -9.88 12.07
N PHE A 45 13.23 -10.26 10.92
CA PHE A 45 12.64 -11.59 10.71
C PHE A 45 13.36 -12.30 9.58
N ASP A 46 13.45 -13.62 9.68
CA ASP A 46 14.10 -14.46 8.68
C ASP A 46 13.09 -15.03 7.68
N ILE A 47 11.90 -15.37 8.17
CA ILE A 47 10.83 -15.97 7.37
C ILE A 47 9.44 -15.50 7.82
N ILE A 48 8.50 -15.44 6.88
CA ILE A 48 7.09 -15.15 7.15
C ILE A 48 6.28 -16.45 7.18
N VAL A 49 5.42 -16.59 8.19
CA VAL A 49 4.50 -17.71 8.36
C VAL A 49 3.07 -17.19 8.61
N HIS A 50 2.07 -18.01 8.32
CA HIS A 50 0.65 -17.66 8.49
C HIS A 50 -0.03 -18.44 9.63
N ASP A 51 0.66 -19.41 10.24
CA ASP A 51 0.16 -20.20 11.36
C ASP A 51 1.35 -20.65 12.22
N ILE A 52 1.18 -20.66 13.54
CA ILE A 52 2.15 -21.16 14.52
C ILE A 52 2.52 -22.61 14.22
N LYS A 53 1.55 -23.43 13.78
CA LYS A 53 1.79 -24.84 13.43
C LYS A 53 2.75 -25.03 12.25
N LYS A 54 2.98 -23.97 11.45
CA LYS A 54 3.95 -24.01 10.35
C LYS A 54 5.39 -23.80 10.81
N ILE A 55 5.62 -23.42 12.08
CA ILE A 55 6.95 -23.39 12.68
C ILE A 55 7.35 -24.84 13.01
N ASN A 56 7.86 -25.54 12.00
CA ASN A 56 8.32 -26.92 12.10
C ASN A 56 9.80 -27.03 11.71
N LYS A 57 10.41 -28.21 11.92
CA LYS A 57 11.83 -28.45 11.60
C LYS A 57 12.21 -28.10 10.15
N ALA A 58 11.30 -28.26 9.19
CA ALA A 58 11.55 -27.91 7.80
C ALA A 58 11.63 -26.38 7.60
N ARG A 59 10.70 -25.62 8.21
CA ARG A 59 10.72 -24.14 8.17
C ARG A 59 11.88 -23.54 8.96
N ILE A 60 12.32 -24.20 10.04
CA ILE A 60 13.53 -23.81 10.77
C ILE A 60 14.77 -23.91 9.87
N LYS A 61 14.90 -25.01 9.11
CA LYS A 61 15.99 -25.16 8.14
C LYS A 61 15.93 -24.10 7.03
N GLU A 62 14.74 -23.82 6.50
CA GLU A 62 14.54 -22.77 5.48
C GLU A 62 14.92 -21.38 6.01
N ALA A 63 14.47 -21.03 7.23
CA ALA A 63 14.80 -19.77 7.88
C ALA A 63 16.31 -19.60 8.06
N ARG A 64 17.00 -20.67 8.46
CA ARG A 64 18.46 -20.72 8.59
C ARG A 64 19.18 -20.47 7.27
N GLU A 65 18.72 -21.06 6.18
CA GLU A 65 19.26 -20.81 4.83
C GLU A 65 19.04 -19.35 4.39
N LEU A 66 17.83 -18.81 4.61
CA LEU A 66 17.51 -17.42 4.29
C LEU A 66 18.32 -16.41 5.11
N LYS A 67 18.59 -16.73 6.38
CA LYS A 67 19.45 -15.92 7.26
C LYS A 67 20.88 -15.87 6.74
N CYS A 68 21.44 -17.01 6.33
CA CYS A 68 22.78 -17.07 5.73
C CYS A 68 22.85 -16.26 4.41
N VAL A 69 21.82 -16.36 3.57
CA VAL A 69 21.71 -15.58 2.32
C VAL A 69 21.65 -14.08 2.61
N SER A 70 20.90 -13.67 3.63
CA SER A 70 20.77 -12.27 4.03
C SER A 70 22.07 -11.74 4.61
N TYR A 71 22.73 -12.52 5.47
CA TYR A 71 24.04 -12.19 6.03
C TYR A 71 25.10 -11.99 4.94
N LYS A 72 25.16 -12.89 3.95
CA LYS A 72 26.04 -12.77 2.79
C LYS A 72 25.76 -11.50 1.98
N LYS A 73 24.49 -11.11 1.84
CA LYS A 73 24.11 -9.87 1.11
C LYS A 73 24.48 -8.60 1.86
N GLU A 74 24.43 -8.60 3.19
CA GLU A 74 24.66 -7.40 4.01
C GLU A 74 26.14 -7.20 4.36
N TYR A 75 26.84 -8.27 4.75
CA TYR A 75 28.24 -8.21 5.21
C TYR A 75 29.25 -8.72 4.17
N GLY A 76 28.78 -9.36 3.09
CA GLY A 76 29.66 -9.93 2.05
C GLY A 76 30.42 -11.19 2.48
N GLN A 77 30.17 -11.69 3.69
CA GLN A 77 30.80 -12.88 4.26
C GLN A 77 29.84 -14.08 4.21
N GLU A 78 30.37 -15.27 3.99
CA GLU A 78 29.58 -16.49 4.06
C GLU A 78 29.51 -16.98 5.51
N LEU A 79 28.30 -17.32 5.95
CA LEU A 79 28.05 -17.87 7.27
C LEU A 79 27.62 -19.33 7.10
N ASP A 80 28.23 -20.23 7.87
CA ASP A 80 27.89 -21.66 7.82
C ASP A 80 26.50 -21.85 8.44
N PRO A 81 25.52 -22.46 7.74
CA PRO A 81 24.21 -22.76 8.28
C PRO A 81 24.25 -23.49 9.63
N LYS A 82 25.25 -24.34 9.89
CA LYS A 82 25.36 -25.08 11.16
C LYS A 82 25.67 -24.18 12.36
N SER A 83 26.30 -23.03 12.13
CA SER A 83 26.66 -22.08 13.19
C SER A 83 25.48 -21.27 13.72
N VAL A 84 24.38 -21.20 12.96
CA VAL A 84 23.15 -20.51 13.38
C VAL A 84 22.37 -21.41 14.34
N ALA A 85 22.17 -20.93 15.57
CA ALA A 85 21.30 -21.60 16.54
C ALA A 85 19.83 -21.41 16.16
N ASP A 86 18.99 -22.40 16.49
CA ASP A 86 17.54 -22.31 16.23
C ASP A 86 16.89 -21.21 17.07
N THR A 87 17.47 -20.89 18.23
CA THR A 87 17.06 -19.83 19.15
C THR A 87 17.25 -18.42 18.59
N ASP A 88 18.11 -18.27 17.57
CA ASP A 88 18.38 -16.98 16.93
C ASP A 88 17.43 -16.70 15.76
N LEU A 89 16.61 -17.66 15.34
CA LEU A 89 15.72 -17.52 14.20
C LEU A 89 14.42 -16.82 14.60
N VAL A 90 14.03 -15.82 13.82
CA VAL A 90 12.82 -15.03 14.08
C VAL A 90 11.79 -15.29 12.98
N PHE A 91 10.62 -15.77 13.41
CA PHE A 91 9.48 -16.08 12.56
C PHE A 91 8.45 -14.96 12.66
N ARG A 92 8.15 -14.29 11.54
CA ARG A 92 7.05 -13.32 11.48
C ARG A 92 5.75 -14.05 11.19
N LEU A 93 4.85 -14.10 12.17
CA LEU A 93 3.51 -14.64 12.04
C LEU A 93 2.53 -13.53 11.66
N MET A 94 1.93 -13.61 10.47
CA MET A 94 0.87 -12.68 10.06
C MET A 94 -0.44 -13.04 10.76
N THR A 95 -0.86 -12.26 11.76
CA THR A 95 -2.03 -12.56 12.60
C THR A 95 -2.71 -11.28 13.11
N TRP A 96 -4.02 -11.37 13.34
CA TRP A 96 -4.86 -10.28 13.85
C TRP A 96 -5.19 -10.43 15.35
N GLU A 97 -4.73 -11.49 16.01
CA GLU A 97 -5.13 -11.86 17.39
C GLU A 97 -4.92 -10.76 18.44
N HIS A 98 -3.89 -9.93 18.30
CA HIS A 98 -3.59 -8.85 19.25
C HIS A 98 -4.29 -7.53 18.92
N ILE A 99 -5.04 -7.47 17.82
CA ILE A 99 -5.76 -6.27 17.40
C ILE A 99 -7.15 -6.30 18.03
N PRO A 100 -7.56 -5.25 18.76
CA PRO A 100 -8.86 -5.24 19.40
C PRO A 100 -9.98 -5.27 18.35
N LEU A 101 -11.04 -6.01 18.69
CA LEU A 101 -12.28 -5.97 17.95
C LEU A 101 -13.05 -4.69 18.30
N VAL A 102 -13.60 -4.05 17.28
CA VAL A 102 -14.41 -2.84 17.38
C VAL A 102 -15.75 -3.08 16.69
N PRO A 103 -16.83 -2.41 17.13
CA PRO A 103 -18.11 -2.52 16.47
C PRO A 103 -18.00 -2.06 15.01
N LYS A 104 -18.46 -2.89 14.08
CA LYS A 104 -18.45 -2.58 12.65
C LYS A 104 -19.35 -1.40 12.38
N LYS A 105 -18.79 -0.37 11.72
CA LYS A 105 -19.58 0.80 11.31
C LYS A 105 -20.62 0.37 10.28
N PRO A 106 -21.88 0.83 10.41
CA PRO A 106 -22.92 0.51 9.45
C PRO A 106 -22.56 1.04 8.06
N THR A 107 -22.85 0.24 7.04
CA THR A 107 -22.65 0.61 5.64
C THR A 107 -23.65 1.70 5.23
N LYS A 108 -23.36 2.43 4.14
CA LYS A 108 -24.30 3.42 3.58
C LYS A 108 -25.66 2.82 3.24
N ALA A 109 -25.70 1.56 2.80
CA ALA A 109 -26.95 0.87 2.50
C ALA A 109 -27.76 0.58 3.78
N GLN A 110 -27.10 0.13 4.85
CA GLN A 110 -27.74 -0.07 6.15
C GLN A 110 -28.25 1.26 6.74
N LEU A 111 -27.45 2.33 6.66
CA LEU A 111 -27.89 3.66 7.09
C LEU A 111 -29.11 4.15 6.31
N LYS A 112 -29.14 3.92 4.98
CA LYS A 112 -30.30 4.28 4.15
C LYS A 112 -31.54 3.44 4.49
N LYS A 113 -31.36 2.15 4.78
CA LYS A 113 -32.46 1.26 5.19
C LYS A 113 -33.05 1.71 6.52
N ARG A 114 -32.19 2.04 7.50
CA ARG A 114 -32.59 2.58 8.79
C ARG A 114 -33.33 3.89 8.67
N ALA A 115 -32.80 4.85 7.89
CA ALA A 115 -33.48 6.12 7.66
C ALA A 115 -34.87 5.92 7.04
N LYS A 116 -35.01 4.98 6.10
CA LYS A 116 -36.32 4.66 5.50
C LYS A 116 -37.26 3.97 6.49
N LEU A 117 -36.74 3.15 7.40
CA LEU A 117 -37.54 2.50 8.44
C LEU A 117 -38.03 3.54 9.46
N GLU A 118 -37.14 4.40 9.95
CA GLU A 118 -37.49 5.51 10.87
C GLU A 118 -38.53 6.47 10.25
N GLU A 119 -38.57 6.65 8.92
CA GLU A 119 -39.62 7.42 8.23
C GLU A 119 -40.99 6.69 8.13
N MET A 120 -41.04 5.38 8.35
CA MET A 120 -42.26 4.56 8.22
C MET A 120 -43.04 4.40 9.53
N PHE A 121 -42.43 4.75 10.68
CA PHE A 121 -43.06 4.65 11.99
C PHE A 121 -43.28 6.05 12.56
N ASP A 122 -44.46 6.29 13.14
CA ASP A 122 -44.80 7.57 13.78
C ASP A 122 -44.03 7.77 15.10
N ASP A 123 -43.57 6.68 15.73
CA ASP A 123 -42.73 6.69 16.92
C ASP A 123 -41.33 6.10 16.63
N ILE A 124 -40.30 6.89 16.95
CA ILE A 124 -38.89 6.55 16.72
C ILE A 124 -38.42 5.49 17.72
N GLU A 125 -39.03 5.39 18.91
CA GLU A 125 -38.67 4.36 19.88
C GLU A 125 -39.16 2.98 19.43
N GLU A 126 -40.39 2.87 18.91
CA GLU A 126 -40.95 1.62 18.39
C GLU A 126 -40.15 1.12 17.17
N ALA A 127 -39.72 2.02 16.28
CA ALA A 127 -38.83 1.70 15.15
C ALA A 127 -37.45 1.17 15.57
N ARG A 128 -36.95 1.58 16.75
CA ARG A 128 -35.63 1.18 17.26
C ARG A 128 -35.67 -0.10 18.10
N GLU A 129 -36.83 -0.43 18.68
CA GLU A 129 -37.03 -1.66 19.45
C GLU A 129 -37.21 -2.91 18.56
N GLU A 130 -37.77 -2.78 17.34
CA GLU A 130 -37.86 -3.88 16.37
C GLU A 130 -36.53 -4.18 15.63
N GLU A 131 -35.53 -3.31 15.74
CA GLU A 131 -34.28 -3.36 14.97
C GLU A 131 -33.14 -4.09 15.72
N ASP A 132 -33.21 -5.41 15.86
CA ASP A 132 -31.97 -6.20 15.92
C ASP A 132 -31.36 -6.24 14.51
N TYR A 133 -30.61 -5.21 14.16
CA TYR A 133 -29.89 -5.15 12.88
C TYR A 133 -28.73 -6.15 12.77
N GLY A 134 -28.54 -7.06 13.75
CA GLY A 134 -27.43 -8.00 13.74
C GLY A 134 -26.08 -7.29 13.67
N ILE A 135 -25.98 -6.08 14.26
CA ILE A 135 -24.73 -5.32 14.35
C ILE A 135 -23.91 -5.85 15.54
N ASP A 136 -23.68 -7.16 15.55
CA ASP A 136 -22.70 -7.80 16.45
C ASP A 136 -21.53 -8.43 15.67
N ASP A 137 -21.34 -8.01 14.42
CA ASP A 137 -20.09 -8.26 13.72
C ASP A 137 -19.01 -7.33 14.29
N HIS A 138 -18.45 -7.70 15.43
CA HIS A 138 -17.19 -7.15 15.93
C HIS A 138 -16.09 -7.40 14.88
N VAL A 139 -15.50 -6.33 14.33
CA VAL A 139 -14.42 -6.40 13.33
C VAL A 139 -13.12 -5.86 13.90
N HIS A 140 -11.98 -6.40 13.47
CA HIS A 140 -10.69 -5.90 13.92
C HIS A 140 -10.54 -4.39 13.60
N ALA A 141 -9.94 -3.65 14.55
CA ALA A 141 -9.64 -2.25 14.36
C ALA A 141 -8.80 -2.00 13.09
N LYS A 142 -9.10 -0.92 12.37
CA LYS A 142 -8.32 -0.53 11.20
C LYS A 142 -6.90 -0.13 11.61
N VAL A 143 -5.92 -0.79 11.01
CA VAL A 143 -4.48 -0.63 11.27
C VAL A 143 -3.72 -0.08 10.05
N ASN A 144 -2.48 0.35 10.28
CA ASN A 144 -1.65 1.05 9.29
C ASN A 144 -1.04 0.08 8.28
N PHE A 145 -0.82 -1.18 8.69
CA PHE A 145 -0.29 -2.26 7.87
C PHE A 145 -0.79 -3.62 8.38
N PRO A 146 -0.71 -4.71 7.57
CA PRO A 146 -1.11 -6.04 8.02
C PRO A 146 -0.44 -6.42 9.35
N PRO A 147 -1.22 -6.75 10.39
CA PRO A 147 -0.69 -7.00 11.71
C PRO A 147 0.09 -8.32 11.75
N PHE A 148 1.07 -8.37 12.64
CA PHE A 148 1.94 -9.53 12.79
C PHE A 148 2.51 -9.60 14.20
N GLN A 149 2.97 -10.79 14.55
CA GLN A 149 3.74 -11.07 15.76
C GLN A 149 5.06 -11.74 15.38
N HIS A 150 6.09 -11.56 16.19
CA HIS A 150 7.36 -12.24 16.03
C HIS A 150 7.46 -13.34 17.07
N TYR A 151 7.90 -14.52 16.61
CA TYR A 151 8.12 -15.70 17.43
C TYR A 151 9.56 -16.17 17.29
N LYS A 152 10.12 -16.64 18.39
CA LYS A 152 11.36 -17.42 18.45
C LYS A 152 11.06 -18.83 18.94
N VAL A 153 12.03 -19.72 18.82
CA VAL A 153 11.91 -21.11 19.26
C VAL A 153 12.88 -21.31 20.43
N ASP A 154 12.42 -21.96 21.50
CA ASP A 154 13.28 -22.34 22.62
C ASP A 154 14.15 -23.57 22.28
N GLU A 155 15.03 -23.98 23.20
CA GLU A 155 15.87 -25.18 23.04
C GLU A 155 15.05 -26.47 22.88
N ASN A 156 13.80 -26.48 23.34
CA ASN A 156 12.88 -27.61 23.27
C ASN A 156 12.08 -27.65 21.96
N GLY A 157 12.18 -26.63 21.10
CA GLY A 157 11.41 -26.52 19.88
C GLY A 157 10.04 -25.85 20.03
N THR A 158 9.74 -25.25 21.18
CA THR A 158 8.48 -24.57 21.49
C THR A 158 8.54 -23.10 21.05
N PRO A 159 7.61 -22.64 20.20
CA PRO A 159 7.58 -21.24 19.79
C PRO A 159 7.03 -20.34 20.91
N TYR A 160 7.72 -19.23 21.19
CA TYR A 160 7.27 -18.19 22.12
C TYR A 160 7.31 -16.81 21.45
N LYS A 161 6.40 -15.92 21.87
CA LYS A 161 6.25 -14.58 21.30
C LYS A 161 7.33 -13.65 21.85
N VAL A 162 7.99 -12.92 20.95
CA VAL A 162 9.07 -11.96 21.26
C VAL A 162 8.82 -10.55 20.72
N GLY A 163 7.72 -10.38 19.99
CA GLY A 163 7.34 -9.08 19.45
C GLY A 163 5.93 -9.06 18.91
N GLN A 164 5.33 -7.87 18.87
CA GLN A 164 4.02 -7.66 18.27
C GLN A 164 3.90 -6.27 17.66
N SER A 165 3.14 -6.18 16.56
CA SER A 165 2.92 -4.91 15.88
C SER A 165 1.82 -4.07 16.53
N HIS A 166 1.77 -2.79 16.19
CA HIS A 166 0.81 -1.81 16.71
C HIS A 166 0.71 -1.80 18.24
N TRP A 167 1.86 -1.88 18.93
CA TRP A 167 1.93 -1.99 20.37
C TRP A 167 2.91 -0.99 20.96
N LYS A 168 2.47 -0.29 22.00
CA LYS A 168 3.27 0.73 22.69
C LYS A 168 3.55 0.30 24.13
N GLY A 169 4.82 0.35 24.52
CA GLY A 169 5.30 -0.10 25.83
C GLY A 169 5.87 -1.52 25.76
N SER A 170 6.09 -2.13 26.92
CA SER A 170 6.58 -3.52 27.03
C SER A 170 5.53 -4.52 26.52
N LEU A 171 5.95 -5.75 26.18
CA LEU A 171 5.01 -6.78 25.71
C LEU A 171 3.96 -7.15 26.76
N ASP A 172 4.32 -7.17 28.05
CA ASP A 172 3.41 -7.57 29.14
C ASP A 172 2.45 -6.47 29.55
N ASN A 173 2.95 -5.23 29.71
CA ASN A 173 2.20 -4.11 30.30
C ASN A 173 1.85 -3.01 29.29
N GLY A 174 2.17 -3.21 28.01
CA GLY A 174 1.89 -2.23 26.98
C GLY A 174 0.42 -2.20 26.57
N LYS A 175 0.13 -1.43 25.53
CA LYS A 175 -1.22 -1.35 24.96
C LYS A 175 -1.20 -1.23 23.46
N PHE A 176 -2.29 -1.69 22.84
CA PHE A 176 -2.53 -1.48 21.43
C PHE A 176 -2.54 0.02 21.11
N SER A 177 -1.77 0.41 20.10
CA SER A 177 -1.69 1.78 19.61
C SER A 177 -1.24 1.78 18.15
N LYS A 178 -2.02 2.43 17.30
CA LYS A 178 -1.72 2.60 15.87
C LYS A 178 -1.04 3.93 15.52
N ASP A 179 -0.99 4.86 16.47
CA ASP A 179 -0.64 6.27 16.20
C ASP A 179 0.79 6.66 16.66
N HIS A 180 1.51 5.77 17.34
CA HIS A 180 2.80 6.11 17.97
C HIS A 180 4.02 5.94 17.06
N GLY A 181 3.87 5.23 15.94
CA GLY A 181 4.96 5.03 14.98
C GLY A 181 4.99 6.10 13.90
N GLN A 182 6.05 6.08 13.08
CA GLN A 182 6.23 7.02 11.99
C GLN A 182 6.92 6.38 10.79
N MET A 183 6.60 6.88 9.61
CA MET A 183 7.32 6.52 8.39
C MET A 183 8.71 7.15 8.37
N THR A 184 9.74 6.44 7.88
CA THR A 184 11.08 7.02 7.77
C THR A 184 11.08 8.17 6.76
N SER A 185 11.85 9.23 7.05
CA SER A 185 12.02 10.37 6.12
C SER A 185 12.57 9.91 4.77
N LYS A 186 13.39 8.84 4.77
CA LYS A 186 13.91 8.22 3.55
C LYS A 186 12.79 7.59 2.72
N LEU A 187 11.88 6.81 3.33
CA LEU A 187 10.73 6.24 2.60
C LEU A 187 9.82 7.35 2.05
N ALA A 188 9.55 8.39 2.85
CA ALA A 188 8.78 9.55 2.40
C ALA A 188 9.41 10.20 1.16
N HIS A 189 10.73 10.42 1.18
CA HIS A 189 11.46 10.97 0.04
C HIS A 189 11.44 10.04 -1.20
N MET A 190 11.44 8.72 -0.99
CA MET A 190 11.26 7.75 -2.06
C MET A 190 9.89 7.88 -2.73
N PHE A 191 8.82 8.08 -1.95
CA PHE A 191 7.47 8.31 -2.48
C PHE A 191 7.35 9.61 -3.28
N ILE A 192 7.97 10.70 -2.79
CA ILE A 192 8.02 11.98 -3.53
C ILE A 192 8.67 11.77 -4.91
N LYS A 193 9.84 11.12 -4.94
CA LYS A 193 10.56 10.81 -6.19
C LYS A 193 9.76 9.93 -7.15
N LEU A 194 8.97 8.98 -6.63
CA LEU A 194 8.08 8.15 -7.43
C LEU A 194 7.01 9.00 -8.13
N CYS A 195 6.31 9.85 -7.37
CA CYS A 195 5.27 10.73 -7.91
C CYS A 195 5.84 11.72 -8.94
N GLU A 196 6.96 12.36 -8.62
CA GLU A 196 7.65 13.30 -9.54
C GLU A 196 8.03 12.64 -10.85
N ARG A 197 8.69 11.48 -10.80
CA ARG A 197 9.06 10.75 -12.02
C ARG A 197 7.81 10.35 -12.81
N TYR A 198 6.76 9.89 -12.14
CA TYR A 198 5.54 9.46 -12.81
C TYR A 198 4.82 10.62 -13.52
N ALA A 199 4.80 11.80 -12.92
CA ALA A 199 4.23 13.04 -13.46
C ALA A 199 4.89 13.52 -14.77
N THR A 200 6.16 13.18 -15.00
CA THR A 200 6.89 13.57 -16.23
C THR A 200 6.56 12.74 -17.46
N ARG A 201 5.79 11.65 -17.31
CA ARG A 201 5.39 10.81 -18.46
C ARG A 201 4.56 11.62 -19.44
N SER A 202 4.71 11.32 -20.74
CA SER A 202 4.00 11.99 -21.84
C SER A 202 2.49 12.13 -21.61
N ASN A 203 1.89 11.09 -21.05
CA ASN A 203 0.44 11.02 -20.81
C ASN A 203 -0.04 12.00 -19.74
N TRP A 204 0.83 12.48 -18.85
CA TRP A 204 0.47 13.29 -17.68
C TRP A 204 1.06 14.70 -17.71
N ARG A 205 2.27 14.86 -18.27
CA ARG A 205 3.05 16.11 -18.20
C ARG A 205 2.36 17.34 -18.79
N GLY A 206 1.38 17.17 -19.68
CA GLY A 206 0.69 18.26 -20.38
C GLY A 206 -0.53 18.82 -19.64
N TYR A 207 -0.98 18.21 -18.54
CA TYR A 207 -2.14 18.70 -17.81
C TYR A 207 -1.77 19.83 -16.85
N THR A 208 -2.64 20.83 -16.74
CA THR A 208 -2.48 21.99 -15.85
C THR A 208 -2.58 21.62 -14.37
N TYR A 209 -3.29 20.54 -14.04
CA TYR A 209 -3.51 20.00 -12.68
C TYR A 209 -2.53 18.86 -12.33
N ASN A 210 -1.35 18.85 -12.93
CA ASN A 210 -0.33 17.84 -12.65
C ASN A 210 0.18 17.93 -11.20
N GLU A 211 0.29 19.13 -10.63
CA GLU A 211 0.67 19.30 -9.22
C GLU A 211 -0.36 18.67 -8.27
N GLU A 212 -1.65 18.82 -8.55
CA GLU A 212 -2.76 18.23 -7.81
C GLU A 212 -2.76 16.70 -7.94
N MET A 213 -2.46 16.18 -9.13
CA MET A 213 -2.24 14.74 -9.32
C MET A 213 -1.10 14.21 -8.46
N ARG A 214 0.04 14.91 -8.44
CA ARG A 214 1.20 14.56 -7.61
C ARG A 214 0.84 14.60 -6.12
N GLY A 215 0.16 15.65 -5.67
CA GLY A 215 -0.29 15.81 -4.29
C GLY A 215 -1.24 14.69 -3.85
N GLN A 216 -2.24 14.38 -4.68
CA GLN A 216 -3.20 13.31 -4.40
C GLN A 216 -2.53 11.93 -4.37
N ALA A 217 -1.60 11.66 -5.30
CA ALA A 217 -0.84 10.41 -5.30
C ALA A 217 0.08 10.27 -4.09
N LEU A 218 0.75 11.36 -3.69
CA LEU A 218 1.61 11.35 -2.49
C LEU A 218 0.79 11.08 -1.22
N LEU A 219 -0.39 11.70 -1.10
CA LEU A 219 -1.33 11.42 -0.01
C LEU A 219 -1.78 9.96 -0.02
N GLN A 220 -2.05 9.39 -1.19
CA GLN A 220 -2.41 7.98 -1.29
C GLN A 220 -1.25 7.09 -0.82
N LEU A 221 -0.03 7.36 -1.27
CA LEU A 221 1.17 6.61 -0.86
C LEU A 221 1.44 6.73 0.64
N SER A 222 1.19 7.88 1.28
CA SER A 222 1.35 8.01 2.73
C SER A 222 0.33 7.18 3.52
N GLN A 223 -0.89 7.02 2.98
CA GLN A 223 -1.96 6.23 3.62
C GLN A 223 -1.77 4.72 3.46
N ILE A 224 -1.33 4.26 2.28
CA ILE A 224 -1.23 2.83 1.97
C ILE A 224 0.21 2.32 1.95
N GLY A 225 1.20 3.20 2.14
CA GLY A 225 2.62 2.90 1.99
C GLY A 225 3.04 1.69 2.82
N LEU A 226 2.65 1.66 4.08
CA LEU A 226 3.01 0.54 4.96
C LEU A 226 2.14 -0.71 4.73
N GLN A 227 1.03 -0.60 3.98
CA GLN A 227 0.13 -1.74 3.73
C GLN A 227 0.68 -2.76 2.72
N PHE A 228 1.81 -2.47 2.08
CA PHE A 228 2.47 -3.45 1.22
C PHE A 228 2.78 -4.73 2.01
N ASP A 229 2.39 -5.87 1.42
CA ASP A 229 2.48 -7.19 2.04
C ASP A 229 3.63 -7.99 1.42
N GLU A 230 4.74 -8.07 2.15
CA GLU A 230 5.96 -8.73 1.68
C GLU A 230 5.80 -10.25 1.52
N SER A 231 4.75 -10.86 2.10
CA SER A 231 4.51 -12.29 1.94
C SER A 231 3.96 -12.65 0.56
N LYS A 232 3.46 -11.67 -0.20
CA LYS A 232 2.81 -11.87 -1.51
C LYS A 232 3.68 -11.46 -2.68
N SER A 233 4.57 -10.47 -2.48
CA SER A 233 5.42 -9.94 -3.55
C SER A 233 6.66 -9.27 -2.97
N ASP A 234 7.75 -9.32 -3.72
CA ASP A 234 9.00 -8.61 -3.49
C ASP A 234 9.12 -7.32 -4.33
N ASN A 235 8.05 -6.93 -5.04
CA ASN A 235 8.04 -5.81 -5.99
C ASN A 235 7.13 -4.65 -5.54
N PRO A 236 7.53 -3.87 -4.52
CA PRO A 236 6.76 -2.70 -4.08
C PRO A 236 6.63 -1.61 -5.15
N PHE A 237 7.55 -1.51 -6.11
CA PHE A 237 7.43 -0.54 -7.21
C PHE A 237 6.14 -0.72 -8.01
N ALA A 238 5.80 -1.96 -8.35
CA ALA A 238 4.58 -2.24 -9.12
C ALA A 238 3.34 -1.85 -8.32
N TYR A 239 3.31 -2.20 -7.03
CA TYR A 239 2.22 -1.85 -6.11
C TYR A 239 2.02 -0.32 -6.02
N TYR A 240 3.09 0.44 -5.78
CA TYR A 240 3.00 1.90 -5.70
C TYR A 240 2.70 2.55 -7.04
N THR A 241 3.23 2.04 -8.14
CA THR A 241 2.92 2.58 -9.47
C THR A 241 1.43 2.42 -9.80
N ALA A 242 0.81 1.30 -9.42
CA ALA A 242 -0.62 1.10 -9.57
C ALA A 242 -1.42 2.12 -8.74
N ALA A 243 -1.02 2.35 -7.48
CA ALA A 243 -1.65 3.34 -6.61
C ALA A 243 -1.54 4.78 -7.16
N ILE A 244 -0.37 5.16 -7.67
CA ILE A 244 -0.15 6.46 -8.32
C ILE A 244 -1.04 6.59 -9.55
N THR A 245 -1.07 5.57 -10.41
CA THR A 245 -1.88 5.58 -11.64
C THR A 245 -3.36 5.80 -11.32
N ASN A 246 -3.90 5.05 -10.34
CA ASN A 246 -5.29 5.20 -9.91
C ASN A 246 -5.57 6.60 -9.32
N SER A 247 -4.61 7.16 -8.59
CA SER A 247 -4.74 8.51 -8.01
C SER A 247 -4.74 9.60 -9.08
N PHE A 248 -3.84 9.51 -10.06
CA PHE A 248 -3.77 10.43 -11.19
C PHE A 248 -5.07 10.40 -12.01
N THR A 249 -5.54 9.19 -12.35
CA THR A 249 -6.81 8.99 -13.07
C THR A 249 -8.01 9.55 -12.28
N ARG A 250 -8.01 9.42 -10.96
CA ARG A 250 -9.07 9.99 -10.12
C ARG A 250 -9.12 11.51 -10.22
N VAL A 251 -7.98 12.20 -10.12
CA VAL A 251 -7.93 13.67 -10.28
C VAL A 251 -8.37 14.07 -11.67
N LEU A 252 -7.86 13.39 -12.71
CA LEU A 252 -8.29 13.61 -14.10
C LEU A 252 -9.81 13.50 -14.27
N ASN A 253 -10.42 12.47 -13.70
CA ASN A 253 -11.86 12.24 -13.81
C ASN A 253 -12.68 13.29 -13.03
N ILE A 254 -12.20 13.73 -11.86
CA ILE A 254 -12.81 14.82 -11.12
C ILE A 254 -12.77 16.11 -11.94
N GLU A 255 -11.63 16.42 -12.56
CA GLU A 255 -11.48 17.64 -13.34
C GLU A 255 -12.35 17.62 -14.60
N LYS A 256 -12.41 16.48 -15.31
CA LYS A 256 -13.34 16.30 -16.45
C LYS A 256 -14.79 16.51 -16.04
N LYS A 257 -15.18 16.02 -14.85
CA LYS A 257 -16.53 16.24 -14.31
C LYS A 257 -16.79 17.72 -14.01
N ASN A 258 -15.84 18.40 -13.40
CA ASN A 258 -15.94 19.83 -13.10
C ASN A 258 -16.04 20.68 -14.38
N GLN A 259 -15.28 20.31 -15.41
CA GLN A 259 -15.36 20.93 -16.73
C GLN A 259 -16.77 20.76 -17.34
N SER A 260 -17.32 19.54 -17.32
CA SER A 260 -18.68 19.29 -17.82
C SER A 260 -19.72 20.13 -17.09
N ILE A 261 -19.65 20.20 -15.75
CA ILE A 261 -20.58 21.00 -14.95
C ILE A 261 -20.49 22.49 -15.32
N ARG A 262 -19.26 23.01 -15.52
CA ARG A 262 -19.06 24.39 -15.95
C ARG A 262 -19.69 24.65 -17.31
N ASP A 263 -19.50 23.74 -18.26
CA ASP A 263 -20.07 23.85 -19.61
C ASP A 263 -21.60 23.79 -19.56
N ASP A 264 -22.18 22.88 -18.77
CA ASP A 264 -23.63 22.79 -18.57
C ASP A 264 -24.19 24.11 -18.00
N ILE A 265 -23.51 24.73 -17.04
CA ILE A 265 -23.90 26.04 -16.48
C ILE A 265 -23.84 27.15 -17.54
N LEU A 266 -22.82 27.14 -18.42
CA LEU A 266 -22.71 28.14 -19.49
C LEU A 266 -23.86 28.00 -20.48
N GLU A 267 -24.14 26.78 -20.93
CA GLU A 267 -25.23 26.47 -21.86
C GLU A 267 -26.60 26.86 -21.26
N MET A 268 -26.85 26.56 -19.99
CA MET A 268 -28.08 26.94 -19.28
C MET A 268 -28.31 28.46 -19.23
N ASN A 269 -27.23 29.26 -19.27
CA ASN A 269 -27.28 30.71 -19.27
C ASN A 269 -27.21 31.32 -20.69
N GLY A 270 -27.29 30.49 -21.74
CA GLY A 270 -27.18 30.93 -23.12
C GLY A 270 -25.79 31.43 -23.52
N LEU A 271 -24.76 31.04 -22.76
CA LEU A 271 -23.36 31.34 -23.04
C LEU A 271 -22.68 30.17 -23.76
N ASN A 272 -21.58 30.47 -24.46
CA ASN A 272 -20.83 29.45 -25.19
C ASN A 272 -20.00 28.57 -24.23
N PRO A 273 -20.10 27.23 -24.30
CA PRO A 273 -19.31 26.31 -23.48
C PRO A 273 -17.85 26.20 -23.97
N SER A 274 -17.04 25.34 -23.34
CA SER A 274 -15.65 25.12 -23.74
C SER A 274 -15.49 24.69 -25.22
N TRP A 275 -14.35 25.01 -25.83
CA TRP A 275 -14.06 24.67 -27.24
C TRP A 275 -14.15 23.16 -27.51
N THR A 276 -13.67 22.34 -26.56
CA THR A 276 -13.79 20.88 -26.62
C THR A 276 -15.24 20.42 -26.63
N ARG A 277 -16.14 21.06 -25.86
CA ARG A 277 -17.56 20.73 -25.81
C ARG A 277 -18.29 21.10 -27.10
N GLN A 278 -17.97 22.26 -27.68
CA GLN A 278 -18.55 22.71 -28.95
C GLN A 278 -18.17 21.77 -30.11
N ASN A 279 -16.93 21.25 -30.11
CA ASN A 279 -16.44 20.40 -31.19
C ASN A 279 -16.65 18.91 -30.96
N ALA A 280 -17.16 18.49 -29.79
CA ALA A 280 -17.31 17.09 -29.44
C ALA A 280 -18.09 16.28 -30.48
N GLU A 281 -19.15 16.86 -31.06
CA GLU A 281 -19.95 16.21 -32.10
C GLU A 281 -19.18 16.08 -33.43
N LEU A 282 -18.36 17.08 -33.76
CA LEU A 282 -17.57 17.11 -34.98
C LEU A 282 -16.38 16.14 -34.90
N ASP A 283 -15.73 16.09 -33.74
CA ASP A 283 -14.64 15.16 -33.44
C ASP A 283 -15.14 13.71 -33.45
N ALA A 284 -16.31 13.42 -32.87
CA ALA A 284 -16.91 12.08 -32.89
C ALA A 284 -17.21 11.60 -34.33
N LYS A 285 -17.74 12.50 -35.18
CA LYS A 285 -17.99 12.22 -36.61
C LYS A 285 -16.69 11.94 -37.37
N LEU A 286 -15.60 12.65 -37.05
CA LEU A 286 -14.28 12.46 -37.66
C LEU A 286 -13.64 11.13 -37.24
N GLU A 287 -13.71 10.77 -35.95
CA GLU A 287 -13.21 9.47 -35.46
C GLU A 287 -13.96 8.29 -36.10
N GLU A 288 -15.28 8.40 -36.24
CA GLU A 288 -16.08 7.36 -36.89
C GLU A 288 -15.66 7.16 -38.35
N LYS A 289 -15.40 8.26 -39.06
CA LYS A 289 -14.92 8.23 -40.45
C LYS A 289 -13.52 7.60 -40.56
N TYR A 290 -12.60 7.96 -39.66
CA TYR A 290 -11.25 7.40 -39.62
C TYR A 290 -11.26 5.89 -39.33
N ASN A 291 -12.08 5.45 -38.36
CA ASN A 291 -12.23 4.04 -38.02
C ASN A 291 -12.85 3.21 -39.14
N LYS A 292 -13.78 3.79 -39.92
CA LYS A 292 -14.32 3.14 -41.14
C LYS A 292 -13.24 2.96 -42.20
N GLN A 293 -12.45 4.01 -42.47
CA GLN A 293 -11.33 3.95 -43.42
C GLN A 293 -10.23 2.96 -43.00
N ALA A 294 -9.88 2.91 -41.72
CA ALA A 294 -8.88 1.97 -41.20
C ALA A 294 -9.34 0.50 -41.33
N LYS A 295 -10.65 0.23 -41.15
CA LYS A 295 -11.24 -1.11 -41.35
C LYS A 295 -11.30 -1.50 -42.82
N GLU A 296 -11.50 -0.54 -43.71
CA GLU A 296 -11.50 -0.75 -45.17
C GLU A 296 -10.10 -1.02 -45.71
N GLN A 297 -9.05 -0.39 -45.14
CA GLN A 297 -7.65 -0.61 -45.53
C GLN A 297 -7.03 -1.88 -44.93
N SER A 298 -7.65 -2.46 -43.90
CA SER A 298 -7.21 -3.70 -43.25
C SER A 298 -7.86 -4.96 -43.85
N LYS A 299 -8.73 -4.82 -44.85
CA LYS A 299 -9.30 -5.91 -45.65
C LYS A 299 -8.55 -6.03 -46.97
#